data_AF-A0A4U6PEA5-F1
#
_entry.id   AF-A0A4U6PEA5-F1
#
_cell.length_a   1.000
_cell.length_b   1.000
_cell.length_c   1.000
_cell.angle_alpha   90.00
_cell.angle_beta   90.00
_cell.angle_gamma   90.00
#
_symmetry.space_group_name_H-M   'P 1'
#
loop_
_entity.id
_entity.type
_entity.pdbx_description
1 polymer ?
#
loop_
_entity_poly.entity_id
_entity_poly.type
_entity_poly.pdbx_seq_one_letter_code
_entity_poly.pdbx_strand_id
1 'polypeptide(L)'
;MSITDPQLDRFVGPNDPDYRAAQIRGFALIAQIEEQVRRADHYAGGYTGYTGYTDPVTHDLVITGECDAEYDEATTKAHNLGWIAATSNAYLILKAQGRTDETAQIVYNAHYNIFHSDPEPPCPGE
;
A
#
# COMPACT_ATOMS: atom_id res chain seq x y z
N MET A 1 16.03 -15.12 11.02
CA MET A 1 15.99 -13.86 10.26
C MET A 1 14.57 -13.33 10.36
N SER A 2 14.38 -12.11 10.88
CA SER A 2 13.04 -11.55 11.04
C SER A 2 12.48 -11.12 9.68
N ILE A 3 11.20 -11.36 9.44
CA ILE A 3 10.49 -10.88 8.24
C ILE A 3 10.27 -9.35 8.26
N THR A 4 10.69 -8.67 9.32
CA THR A 4 10.57 -7.21 9.52
C THR A 4 11.92 -6.50 9.49
N ASP A 5 13.00 -7.16 9.04
CA ASP A 5 14.33 -6.56 9.02
C ASP A 5 14.43 -5.43 7.97
N PRO A 6 14.61 -4.17 8.39
CA PRO A 6 14.70 -3.03 7.46
C PRO A 6 15.92 -3.10 6.53
N GLN A 7 16.96 -3.88 6.86
CA GLN A 7 18.12 -4.06 6.00
C GLN A 7 17.77 -4.79 4.68
N LEU A 8 16.62 -5.46 4.64
CA LEU A 8 16.08 -6.16 3.48
C LEU A 8 15.14 -5.28 2.63
N ASP A 9 14.83 -4.06 3.07
CA ASP A 9 13.96 -3.10 2.35
C ASP A 9 14.77 -2.29 1.31
N ARG A 10 15.60 -3.00 0.53
CA ARG A 10 16.45 -2.46 -0.54
C ARG A 10 16.51 -3.43 -1.73
N PHE A 11 16.98 -2.96 -2.88
CA PHE A 11 17.29 -3.86 -3.99
C PHE A 11 18.47 -4.75 -3.64
N VAL A 12 18.25 -6.06 -3.71
CA VAL A 12 19.27 -7.07 -3.43
C VAL A 12 19.34 -8.01 -4.63
N GLY A 13 20.52 -8.10 -5.24
CA GLY A 13 20.75 -8.92 -6.43
C GLY A 13 20.96 -10.41 -6.12
N PRO A 14 20.81 -11.32 -7.11
CA PRO A 14 20.87 -12.76 -6.89
C PRO A 14 22.16 -13.32 -6.29
N ASN A 15 23.27 -12.59 -6.42
CA ASN A 15 24.59 -12.99 -5.93
C ASN A 15 24.88 -12.51 -4.49
N ASP A 16 24.01 -11.68 -3.91
CA ASP A 16 24.13 -11.19 -2.54
C ASP A 16 23.66 -12.31 -1.57
N PRO A 17 24.40 -12.59 -0.48
CA PRO A 17 24.01 -13.60 0.51
C PRO A 17 22.61 -13.37 1.12
N ASP A 18 22.15 -12.12 1.16
CA ASP A 18 20.84 -11.75 1.69
C ASP A 18 19.72 -11.87 0.66
N TYR A 19 20.02 -12.24 -0.59
CA TYR A 19 19.04 -12.28 -1.69
C TYR A 19 17.78 -13.07 -1.35
N ARG A 20 17.96 -14.28 -0.81
CA ARG A 20 16.83 -15.15 -0.45
C ARG A 20 15.96 -14.49 0.61
N ALA A 21 16.57 -13.82 1.59
CA ALA A 21 15.85 -13.13 2.64
C ALA A 21 15.10 -11.91 2.10
N ALA A 22 15.74 -11.12 1.22
CA ALA A 22 15.13 -9.98 0.56
C ALA A 22 13.94 -10.39 -0.34
N GLN A 23 14.02 -11.54 -1.01
CA GLN A 23 12.89 -12.10 -1.76
C GLN A 23 11.72 -12.47 -0.84
N ILE A 24 11.98 -13.15 0.28
CA ILE A 24 10.95 -13.49 1.29
C ILE A 24 10.29 -12.22 1.84
N ARG A 25 11.10 -11.21 2.19
CA ARG A 25 10.62 -9.90 2.62
C ARG A 25 9.75 -9.24 1.54
N GLY A 26 10.19 -9.30 0.28
CA GLY A 26 9.44 -8.77 -0.85
C GLY A 26 8.04 -9.38 -0.99
N PHE A 27 7.93 -10.71 -0.94
CA PHE A 27 6.62 -11.40 -0.92
C PHE A 27 5.78 -11.04 0.31
N ALA A 28 6.40 -10.90 1.49
CA ALA A 28 5.70 -10.52 2.70
C ALA A 28 5.17 -9.08 2.64
N LEU A 29 5.88 -8.15 2.02
CA LEU A 29 5.42 -6.78 1.78
C LEU A 29 4.23 -6.77 0.82
N ILE A 30 4.31 -7.50 -0.29
CA ILE A 30 3.20 -7.63 -1.25
C ILE A 30 1.93 -8.14 -0.55
N ALA A 31 2.04 -9.23 0.22
CA ALA A 31 0.90 -9.79 0.95
C ALA A 31 0.29 -8.82 1.98
N GLN A 32 1.12 -8.00 2.64
CA GLN A 32 0.64 -6.98 3.58
C GLN A 32 -0.09 -5.83 2.86
N ILE A 33 0.39 -5.40 1.68
CA ILE A 33 -0.31 -4.41 0.86
C ILE A 33 -1.65 -4.97 0.39
N GLU A 34 -1.68 -6.20 -0.13
CA GLU A 34 -2.91 -6.86 -0.58
C GLU A 34 -3.94 -7.01 0.55
N GLU A 35 -3.50 -7.25 1.79
CA GLU A 35 -4.37 -7.26 2.96
C GLU A 35 -4.98 -5.87 3.23
N GLN A 36 -4.19 -4.79 3.13
CA GLN A 36 -4.71 -3.44 3.34
C GLN A 36 -5.65 -3.01 2.21
N VAL A 37 -5.34 -3.34 0.96
CA VAL A 37 -6.23 -3.11 -0.19
C VAL A 37 -7.57 -3.83 0.03
N ARG A 38 -7.55 -5.11 0.43
CA ARG A 38 -8.79 -5.86 0.69
C ARG A 38 -9.60 -5.28 1.85
N ARG A 39 -8.95 -4.71 2.86
CA ARG A 39 -9.63 -3.99 3.95
C ARG A 39 -10.26 -2.71 3.45
N ALA A 40 -9.53 -1.90 2.69
CA ALA A 40 -10.07 -0.70 2.07
C ALA A 40 -11.28 -1.04 1.18
N ASP A 41 -11.17 -2.05 0.31
CA ASP A 41 -12.29 -2.53 -0.51
C ASP A 41 -13.49 -3.00 0.31
N HIS A 42 -13.27 -3.64 1.46
CA HIS A 42 -14.35 -4.05 2.37
C HIS A 42 -15.11 -2.84 2.92
N TYR A 43 -14.39 -1.81 3.36
CA TYR A 43 -15.00 -0.56 3.84
C TYR A 43 -15.65 0.24 2.70
N ALA A 44 -15.06 0.24 1.50
CA ALA A 44 -15.63 0.85 0.30
C ALA A 44 -16.90 0.14 -0.19
N GLY A 45 -16.96 -1.19 -0.07
CA GLY A 45 -18.17 -1.97 -0.33
C GLY A 45 -19.32 -1.61 0.62
N GLY A 46 -19.00 -1.33 1.90
CA GLY A 46 -19.92 -0.74 2.87
C GLY A 46 -20.36 0.69 2.50
N TYR A 47 -19.55 1.42 1.73
CA TYR A 47 -19.86 2.77 1.26
C TYR A 47 -21.02 2.81 0.24
N THR A 48 -21.19 1.75 -0.55
CA THR A 48 -22.33 1.64 -1.49
C THR A 48 -23.62 1.14 -0.84
N GLY A 49 -23.54 0.66 0.41
CA GLY A 49 -24.67 0.18 1.17
C GLY A 49 -24.63 0.78 2.56
N TYR A 50 -25.25 1.96 2.69
CA TYR A 50 -25.55 2.65 3.95
C TYR A 50 -25.39 1.74 5.18
N THR A 51 -24.21 1.77 5.82
CA THR A 51 -24.01 1.20 7.14
C THR A 51 -24.66 2.16 8.13
N GLY A 52 -25.99 2.06 8.16
CA GLY A 52 -26.83 2.73 9.11
C GLY A 52 -27.77 1.73 9.76
N TYR A 53 -28.08 1.96 11.02
CA TYR A 53 -29.23 1.32 11.62
C TYR A 53 -30.45 2.20 11.33
N THR A 54 -31.61 1.58 11.10
CA THR A 54 -32.88 2.31 11.16
C THR A 54 -33.14 2.60 12.63
N ASP A 55 -33.22 3.88 13.00
CA ASP A 55 -33.60 4.25 14.36
C ASP A 55 -35.00 3.67 14.64
N PRO A 56 -35.18 2.81 15.65
CA PRO A 56 -36.48 2.15 15.88
C PRO A 56 -37.56 3.12 16.40
N VAL A 57 -37.19 4.33 16.78
CA VAL A 57 -38.09 5.39 17.27
C VAL A 57 -38.44 6.33 16.13
N THR A 58 -37.45 6.85 15.40
CA THR A 58 -37.71 7.84 14.32
C THR A 58 -37.91 7.22 12.95
N HIS A 59 -37.52 5.95 12.77
CA HIS A 59 -37.49 5.24 11.49
C HIS A 59 -36.57 5.89 10.44
N ASP A 60 -35.69 6.79 10.86
CA ASP A 60 -34.70 7.41 9.98
C ASP A 60 -33.51 6.49 9.79
N LEU A 61 -32.90 6.58 8.61
CA LEU A 61 -31.63 5.95 8.31
C LEU A 61 -30.50 6.76 8.95
N VAL A 62 -29.92 6.27 10.04
CA VAL A 62 -28.78 6.91 10.70
C VAL A 62 -27.50 6.38 10.08
N ILE A 63 -26.88 7.16 9.21
CA ILE A 63 -25.59 6.82 8.58
C ILE A 63 -24.47 7.13 9.58
N THR A 64 -23.75 6.12 10.06
CA THR A 64 -22.58 6.34 10.91
C THR A 64 -21.36 6.48 10.01
N GLY A 65 -20.73 7.67 10.00
CA GLY A 65 -19.51 7.95 9.22
C GLY A 65 -18.24 7.25 9.74
N GLU A 66 -18.39 6.11 10.40
CA GLU A 66 -17.27 5.37 11.00
C GLU A 66 -16.41 4.72 9.90
N CYS A 67 -17.04 4.13 8.88
CA CYS A 67 -16.36 3.41 7.79
C CYS A 67 -15.38 4.27 6.95
N ASP A 68 -15.54 5.59 6.91
CA ASP A 68 -14.60 6.50 6.23
C ASP A 68 -13.21 6.46 6.89
N ALA A 69 -13.17 6.46 8.22
CA ALA A 69 -11.92 6.51 8.96
C ALA A 69 -11.12 5.21 8.80
N GLU A 70 -11.78 4.04 8.80
CA GLU A 70 -11.08 2.77 8.58
C GLU A 70 -10.67 2.57 7.12
N TYR A 71 -11.46 3.07 6.17
CA TYR A 71 -11.07 3.12 4.76
C TYR A 71 -9.79 3.94 4.56
N ASP A 72 -9.76 5.16 5.08
CA ASP A 72 -8.62 6.07 4.97
C ASP A 72 -7.39 5.50 5.68
N GLU A 73 -7.57 4.87 6.85
CA GLU A 73 -6.50 4.20 7.58
C GLU A 73 -5.90 3.04 6.78
N ALA A 74 -6.75 2.16 6.22
CA ALA A 74 -6.30 1.03 5.41
C ALA A 74 -5.57 1.50 4.14
N THR A 75 -6.13 2.49 3.45
CA THR A 75 -5.54 3.11 2.26
C THR A 75 -4.17 3.71 2.59
N THR A 76 -4.08 4.51 3.65
CA THR A 76 -2.83 5.14 4.11
C THR A 76 -1.77 4.08 4.43
N LYS A 77 -2.14 2.99 5.12
CA LYS A 77 -1.22 1.89 5.41
C LYS A 77 -0.75 1.18 4.14
N ALA A 78 -1.63 0.93 3.17
CA ALA A 78 -1.27 0.33 1.89
C ALA A 78 -0.22 1.19 1.16
N HIS A 79 -0.44 2.50 1.10
CA HIS A 79 0.51 3.43 0.48
C HIS A 79 1.85 3.52 1.21
N ASN A 80 1.87 3.57 2.55
CA ASN A 80 3.09 3.57 3.33
C ASN A 80 3.93 2.29 3.11
N LEU A 81 3.28 1.13 3.06
CA LEU A 81 3.93 -0.12 2.68
C LEU A 81 4.40 -0.09 1.22
N GLY A 82 3.63 0.53 0.33
CA GLY A 82 3.99 0.78 -1.07
C GLY A 82 5.32 1.49 -1.24
N TRP A 83 5.58 2.53 -0.44
CA TRP A 83 6.86 3.25 -0.45
C TRP A 83 8.06 2.37 -0.07
N ILE A 84 7.88 1.46 0.89
CA ILE A 84 8.91 0.48 1.29
C ILE A 84 9.09 -0.58 0.18
N ALA A 85 7.99 -1.06 -0.38
CA ALA A 85 8.00 -2.05 -1.45
C ALA A 85 8.67 -1.51 -2.74
N ALA A 86 8.53 -0.22 -3.02
CA ALA A 86 9.05 0.45 -4.21
C ALA A 86 10.58 0.40 -4.34
N THR A 87 11.31 0.35 -3.23
CA THR A 87 12.78 0.31 -3.20
C THR A 87 13.34 -1.08 -2.87
N SER A 88 12.47 -2.08 -2.69
CA SER A 88 12.86 -3.44 -2.31
C SER A 88 12.63 -4.45 -3.43
N ASN A 89 13.01 -5.71 -3.19
CA ASN A 89 12.75 -6.80 -4.13
C ASN A 89 11.25 -7.04 -4.41
N ALA A 90 10.32 -6.48 -3.63
CA ALA A 90 8.88 -6.50 -3.95
C ALA A 90 8.58 -5.88 -5.33
N TYR A 91 9.15 -4.71 -5.64
CA TYR A 91 9.01 -4.08 -6.96
C TYR A 91 9.50 -5.01 -8.09
N LEU A 92 10.66 -5.65 -7.91
CA LEU A 92 11.23 -6.57 -8.91
C LEU A 92 10.35 -7.81 -9.09
N ILE A 93 9.80 -8.35 -8.00
CA ILE A 93 8.88 -9.50 -8.03
C ILE A 93 7.62 -9.14 -8.83
N LEU A 94 6.95 -8.03 -8.49
CA LEU A 94 5.73 -7.59 -9.18
C LEU A 94 5.98 -7.37 -10.68
N LYS A 95 7.11 -6.72 -11.01
CA LYS A 95 7.53 -6.48 -12.40
C LYS A 95 7.79 -7.79 -13.14
N ALA A 96 8.49 -8.73 -12.51
CA ALA A 96 8.79 -10.04 -13.11
C ALA A 96 7.52 -10.89 -13.32
N GLN A 97 6.51 -10.74 -12.45
CA GLN A 97 5.20 -11.37 -12.60
C GLN A 97 4.31 -10.69 -13.64
N GLY A 98 4.68 -9.51 -14.14
CA GLY A 98 3.88 -8.73 -15.09
C GLY A 98 2.56 -8.22 -14.48
N ARG A 99 2.52 -7.98 -13.16
CA ARG A 99 1.29 -7.56 -12.48
C ARG A 99 0.93 -6.10 -12.75
N THR A 100 -0.37 -5.83 -12.85
CA THR A 100 -0.96 -4.51 -13.18
C THR A 100 -2.15 -4.12 -12.30
N ASP A 101 -2.54 -4.96 -11.34
CA ASP A 101 -3.61 -4.68 -10.37
C ASP A 101 -3.21 -3.60 -9.36
N GLU A 102 -4.13 -3.25 -8.47
CA GLU A 102 -3.99 -2.15 -7.52
C GLU A 102 -2.76 -2.23 -6.62
N THR A 103 -2.39 -3.43 -6.13
CA THR A 103 -1.16 -3.59 -5.35
C THR A 103 0.07 -3.23 -6.17
N ALA A 104 0.10 -3.65 -7.44
CA ALA A 104 1.18 -3.29 -8.35
C ALA A 104 1.20 -1.78 -8.64
N GLN A 105 0.04 -1.15 -8.85
CA GLN A 105 -0.06 0.28 -9.08
C GLN A 105 0.45 1.11 -7.89
N ILE A 106 0.09 0.74 -6.66
CA ILE A 106 0.57 1.41 -5.44
C ILE A 106 2.11 1.40 -5.40
N VAL A 107 2.73 0.24 -5.65
CA VAL A 107 4.19 0.10 -5.62
C VAL A 107 4.87 0.81 -6.79
N TYR A 108 4.32 0.70 -8.01
CA TYR A 108 4.91 1.33 -9.19
C TYR A 108 4.83 2.85 -9.16
N ASN A 109 3.71 3.41 -8.69
CA ASN A 109 3.56 4.86 -8.53
C ASN A 109 4.52 5.39 -7.46
N ALA A 110 4.67 4.68 -6.34
CA ALA A 110 5.67 5.03 -5.33
C ALA A 110 7.10 4.97 -5.90
N HIS A 111 7.43 3.93 -6.66
CA HIS A 111 8.74 3.82 -7.33
C HIS A 111 8.98 4.97 -8.32
N TYR A 112 7.99 5.28 -9.14
CA TYR A 112 8.05 6.42 -10.05
C TYR A 112 8.33 7.70 -9.27
N ASN A 113 7.57 7.97 -8.21
CA ASN A 113 7.73 9.17 -7.41
C ASN A 113 9.10 9.25 -6.71
N ILE A 114 9.67 8.15 -6.20
CA ILE A 114 11.02 8.18 -5.60
C ILE A 114 12.09 8.54 -6.65
N PHE A 115 12.00 7.97 -7.85
CA PHE A 115 13.11 8.00 -8.82
C PHE A 115 12.91 9.01 -9.98
N HIS A 116 11.74 9.62 -10.10
CA HIS A 116 11.37 10.54 -11.19
C HIS A 116 10.66 11.81 -10.72
N SER A 117 10.60 12.08 -9.40
CA SER A 117 10.31 13.44 -8.96
C SER A 117 11.55 14.30 -9.20
N ASP A 118 11.44 15.23 -10.15
CA ASP A 118 12.44 16.29 -10.30
C ASP A 118 12.54 17.04 -8.95
N PRO A 119 13.74 17.44 -8.49
CA PRO A 119 13.80 18.46 -7.46
C PRO A 119 13.06 19.68 -8.01
N GLU A 120 12.13 20.23 -7.24
CA GLU A 120 11.53 21.52 -7.59
C GLU A 120 12.69 22.47 -7.97
N PRO A 121 12.64 23.12 -9.15
CA PRO A 121 13.68 24.07 -9.49
C PRO A 121 13.77 25.08 -8.36
N PRO A 122 14.98 25.44 -7.88
CA PRO A 122 15.10 26.44 -6.84
C PRO A 122 14.32 27.68 -7.27
N CYS A 123 13.43 28.16 -6.39
CA CYS A 123 12.72 29.41 -6.61
C CYS A 123 13.74 30.47 -7.06
N PRO A 124 13.57 31.10 -8.24
CA PRO A 124 14.51 32.10 -8.68
C PRO A 124 14.39 33.34 -7.77
N GLY A 125 15.29 33.45 -6.79
CA GLY A 125 15.58 34.69 -6.08
C GLY A 125 15.39 34.70 -4.56
N GLU A 126 16.21 33.94 -3.82
CA GLU A 126 16.58 34.31 -2.44
C GLU A 126 18.07 34.66 -2.36
#